data_AF-A0A4Y4DVI3-F1
#
_entry.id   AF-A0A4Y4DVI3-F1
#
_cell.length_a   1.000
_cell.length_b   1.000
_cell.length_c   1.000
_cell.angle_alpha   90.00
_cell.angle_beta   90.00
_cell.angle_gamma   90.00
#
_symmetry.space_group_name_H-M   'P 1'
#
loop_
_entity.id
_entity.type
_entity.pdbx_description
1 polymer ?
#
loop_
_entity_poly.entity_id
_entity_poly.type
_entity_poly.pdbx_seq_one_letter_code
_entity_poly.pdbx_strand_id
1 'polypeptide(L)'
;MPTSEKTIQILRPLVGLSLIVLGVLLIINSAVASTLIVVLLSAGLVLAGLLRMLEAQDSTGRRLPALVAGGLLICMGIAAPFWRGVTLPVLALAVSIALLVGGVLRFVDVLTGEQRPAFRGLLSATTGIFGAVLVLFWPKLSLWVLGVAFGSWLVIKGLHVLGQSIGASPRLARRMKRPASATLTTLTLVGLVAVLGLGAATAWMHGQSQRTVSDDFYLPPASVPAQPGQLIRVEPLNGGNLPDTDAWRILYTTTDASGDPSVASGIVTIPSNATGKLPVISWANGTKGVASRCAVSESQTPYDDGPGTARTKMLDSGWAVVATDYIGLGTAGPHPYLVPKSEAHAVLDATRAAGQIDELKSHDVSLDSRTVLWGHSQGGHAALASAKEAPSYAPELQVLGIAAMAPATDLKQLAASVANSSAGKVISSYIATSWNQLYPELQIEQSLSGASASASELISKSCFFGTDTLTAMAQASQLFEPIFNPQMLNGPVGTKLEENSAPVPSNVPLFIAQGAADSLVLPSMQRQFFKKICSTNEQAAYAEYAGLDHMPLVGPDSTVNQDVATFTASLLDSKVKYPSTAVHCAGQ
;
A
#
# COMPACT_ATOMS: atom_id res chain seq x y z
N MET A 1 -62.27 -18.93 -7.24
CA MET A 1 -60.92 -18.54 -7.72
C MET A 1 -59.92 -19.67 -7.43
N PRO A 2 -59.71 -20.63 -8.34
CA PRO A 2 -58.78 -21.76 -8.16
C PRO A 2 -57.36 -21.50 -8.72
N THR A 3 -57.09 -20.29 -9.22
CA THR A 3 -55.84 -19.94 -9.93
C THR A 3 -54.66 -19.63 -9.01
N SER A 4 -54.91 -19.33 -7.72
CA SER A 4 -53.87 -18.95 -6.75
C SER A 4 -52.95 -20.12 -6.34
N GLU A 5 -53.53 -21.29 -6.03
CA GLU A 5 -52.78 -22.44 -5.49
C GLU A 5 -51.82 -23.06 -6.49
N LYS A 6 -52.25 -23.26 -7.75
CA LYS A 6 -51.39 -23.80 -8.82
C LYS A 6 -50.24 -22.85 -9.15
N THR A 7 -50.47 -21.54 -9.09
CA THR A 7 -49.45 -20.52 -9.35
C THR A 7 -48.39 -20.53 -8.25
N ILE A 8 -48.79 -20.68 -6.99
CA ILE A 8 -47.87 -20.78 -5.84
C ILE A 8 -47.04 -22.07 -5.89
N GLN A 9 -47.61 -23.19 -6.33
CA GLN A 9 -46.90 -24.48 -6.47
C GLN A 9 -45.78 -24.44 -7.53
N ILE A 10 -45.94 -23.64 -8.59
CA ILE A 10 -44.93 -23.48 -9.65
C ILE A 10 -43.89 -22.41 -9.28
N LEU A 11 -44.30 -21.33 -8.59
CA LEU A 11 -43.39 -20.23 -8.23
C LEU A 11 -42.33 -20.65 -7.20
N ARG A 12 -42.70 -21.45 -6.19
CA ARG A 12 -41.80 -21.84 -5.09
C ARG A 12 -40.50 -22.54 -5.56
N PRO A 13 -40.55 -23.59 -6.42
CA PRO A 13 -39.32 -24.23 -6.89
C PRO A 13 -38.47 -23.33 -7.78
N LEU A 14 -39.08 -22.45 -8.59
CA LEU A 14 -38.35 -21.47 -9.41
C LEU A 14 -37.61 -20.45 -8.53
N VAL A 15 -38.26 -19.93 -7.49
CA VAL A 15 -37.63 -19.06 -6.49
C VAL A 15 -36.51 -19.80 -5.76
N GLY A 16 -36.73 -21.06 -5.38
CA GLY A 16 -35.71 -21.91 -4.75
C GLY A 16 -34.45 -22.10 -5.60
N LEU A 17 -34.61 -22.41 -6.90
CA LEU A 17 -33.49 -22.53 -7.83
C LEU A 17 -32.76 -21.20 -8.04
N SER A 18 -33.52 -20.11 -8.16
CA SER A 18 -32.98 -18.76 -8.33
C SER A 18 -32.14 -18.32 -7.12
N LEU A 19 -32.58 -18.65 -5.90
CA LEU A 19 -31.82 -18.41 -4.67
C LEU A 19 -30.49 -19.18 -4.64
N ILE A 20 -30.47 -20.43 -5.13
CA ILE A 20 -29.22 -21.23 -5.20
C ILE A 20 -28.25 -20.61 -6.20
N VAL A 21 -28.70 -20.35 -7.43
CA VAL A 21 -27.86 -19.77 -8.48
C VAL A 21 -27.29 -18.43 -8.02
N LEU A 22 -28.14 -17.56 -7.47
CA LEU A 22 -27.71 -16.27 -6.98
C LEU A 22 -26.75 -16.38 -5.79
N GLY A 23 -27.00 -17.32 -4.87
CA GLY A 23 -26.12 -17.57 -3.74
C GLY A 23 -24.75 -18.07 -4.15
N VAL A 24 -24.66 -18.98 -5.12
CA VAL A 24 -23.39 -19.46 -5.70
C VAL A 24 -22.66 -18.33 -6.43
N LEU A 25 -23.37 -17.52 -7.23
CA LEU A 25 -22.80 -16.36 -7.91
C LEU A 25 -22.23 -15.35 -6.90
N LEU A 26 -22.94 -15.08 -5.79
CA LEU A 26 -22.45 -14.24 -4.71
C LEU A 26 -21.17 -14.79 -4.08
N ILE A 27 -21.12 -16.08 -3.79
CA ILE A 27 -19.92 -16.71 -3.20
C ILE A 27 -18.72 -16.58 -4.14
N ILE A 28 -18.88 -16.95 -5.41
CA ILE A 28 -17.78 -16.96 -6.40
C ILE A 28 -17.30 -15.55 -6.72
N ASN A 29 -18.22 -14.59 -6.85
CA ASN A 29 -17.88 -13.24 -7.33
C ASN A 29 -17.71 -12.22 -6.20
N SER A 30 -17.84 -12.64 -4.94
CA SER A 30 -17.70 -11.77 -3.77
C SER A 30 -16.40 -10.97 -3.76
N ALA A 31 -15.31 -11.50 -4.32
CA ALA A 31 -13.98 -10.89 -4.28
C ALA A 31 -13.66 -9.97 -5.47
N VAL A 32 -14.40 -10.05 -6.59
CA VAL A 32 -13.86 -9.64 -7.90
C VAL A 32 -14.51 -8.36 -8.46
N ALA A 33 -15.76 -8.04 -8.09
CA ALA A 33 -16.40 -6.82 -8.58
C ALA A 33 -17.38 -6.23 -7.56
N SER A 34 -17.02 -5.08 -6.96
CA SER A 34 -17.85 -4.34 -6.01
C SER A 34 -19.18 -3.87 -6.60
N THR A 35 -19.26 -3.64 -7.91
CA THR A 35 -20.53 -3.33 -8.59
C THR A 35 -21.40 -4.57 -8.74
N LEU A 36 -20.79 -5.72 -9.07
CA LEU A 36 -21.49 -6.98 -9.22
C LEU A 36 -22.03 -7.47 -7.88
N ILE A 37 -21.28 -7.32 -6.79
CA ILE A 37 -21.75 -7.71 -5.45
C ILE A 37 -22.99 -6.90 -5.04
N VAL A 38 -23.05 -5.60 -5.34
CA VAL A 38 -24.23 -4.77 -5.04
C VAL A 38 -25.44 -5.25 -5.82
N VAL A 39 -25.27 -5.54 -7.12
CA VAL A 39 -26.37 -6.05 -7.96
C VAL A 39 -26.85 -7.41 -7.46
N LEU A 40 -25.93 -8.33 -7.17
CA LEU A 40 -26.27 -9.66 -6.69
C LEU A 40 -26.89 -9.64 -5.29
N LEU A 41 -26.39 -8.80 -4.37
CA LEU A 41 -26.97 -8.59 -3.04
C LEU A 41 -28.38 -8.00 -3.15
N SER A 42 -28.56 -7.01 -4.01
CA SER A 42 -29.85 -6.35 -4.27
C SER A 42 -30.89 -7.35 -4.79
N ALA A 43 -30.53 -8.15 -5.80
CA ALA A 43 -31.37 -9.22 -6.31
C ALA A 43 -31.71 -10.25 -5.21
N GLY A 44 -30.76 -10.55 -4.33
CA GLY A 44 -30.93 -11.51 -3.24
C GLY A 44 -31.88 -11.01 -2.16
N LEU A 45 -31.79 -9.72 -1.82
CA LEU A 45 -32.72 -9.06 -0.90
C LEU A 45 -34.15 -9.06 -1.45
N VAL A 46 -34.32 -8.78 -2.75
CA VAL A 46 -35.65 -8.84 -3.41
C VAL A 46 -36.21 -10.26 -3.37
N LEU A 47 -35.44 -11.28 -3.76
CA LEU A 47 -35.88 -12.68 -3.74
C LEU A 47 -36.18 -13.16 -2.31
N ALA A 48 -35.36 -12.78 -1.33
CA ALA A 48 -35.59 -13.11 0.06
C ALA A 48 -36.86 -12.45 0.61
N GLY A 49 -37.12 -11.19 0.25
CA GLY A 49 -38.34 -10.49 0.61
C GLY A 49 -39.59 -11.11 -0.01
N LEU A 50 -39.55 -11.46 -1.30
CA LEU A 50 -40.62 -12.17 -1.99
C LEU A 50 -40.92 -13.53 -1.34
N LEU A 51 -39.89 -14.31 -1.03
CA LEU A 51 -40.03 -15.59 -0.32
C LEU A 51 -40.71 -15.38 1.04
N ARG A 52 -40.31 -14.35 1.79
CA ARG A 52 -40.87 -14.06 3.11
C ARG A 52 -42.34 -13.64 3.05
N MET A 53 -42.75 -12.95 1.99
CA MET A 53 -44.16 -12.65 1.73
C MET A 53 -44.97 -13.90 1.38
N LEU A 54 -44.38 -14.84 0.62
CA LEU A 54 -44.99 -16.15 0.34
C LEU A 54 -45.13 -17.00 1.61
N GLU A 55 -44.13 -17.01 2.50
CA GLU A 55 -44.18 -17.70 3.80
C GLU A 55 -45.21 -17.05 4.75
N ALA A 56 -45.39 -15.73 4.68
CA ALA A 56 -46.37 -15.00 5.51
C ALA A 56 -47.82 -15.42 5.22
N GLN A 57 -48.12 -15.93 4.02
CA GLN A 57 -49.45 -16.46 3.70
C GLN A 57 -49.79 -17.73 4.49
N ASP A 58 -48.78 -18.50 4.90
CA ASP A 58 -48.95 -19.78 5.60
C ASP A 58 -49.00 -19.62 7.14
N SER A 59 -48.71 -18.43 7.69
CA SER A 59 -48.66 -18.19 9.14
C SER A 59 -49.80 -17.30 9.63
N THR A 60 -50.58 -17.76 10.61
CA THR A 60 -51.73 -17.01 11.16
C THR A 60 -51.35 -16.02 12.28
N GLY A 61 -50.29 -16.29 13.05
CA GLY A 61 -49.90 -15.48 14.22
C GLY A 61 -48.75 -14.48 14.02
N ARG A 62 -47.99 -14.55 12.91
CA ARG A 62 -46.83 -13.68 12.63
C ARG A 62 -46.88 -12.99 11.26
N ARG A 63 -48.09 -12.91 10.69
CA ARG A 63 -48.33 -12.47 9.31
C ARG A 63 -47.91 -11.02 9.06
N LEU A 64 -48.34 -10.10 9.93
CA LEU A 64 -48.05 -8.67 9.76
C LEU A 64 -46.55 -8.37 9.90
N PRO A 65 -45.82 -8.85 10.93
CA PRO A 65 -44.37 -8.69 11.00
C PRO A 65 -43.61 -9.30 9.82
N ALA A 66 -44.06 -10.45 9.30
CA ALA A 66 -43.43 -11.11 8.16
C ALA A 66 -43.63 -10.34 6.85
N LEU A 67 -44.82 -9.76 6.62
CA LEU A 67 -45.10 -8.91 5.46
C LEU A 67 -44.31 -7.60 5.51
N VAL A 68 -44.24 -6.95 6.68
CA VAL A 68 -43.44 -5.72 6.86
C VAL A 68 -41.96 -6.01 6.61
N ALA A 69 -41.41 -7.08 7.19
CA ALA A 69 -40.03 -7.47 6.98
C ALA A 69 -39.75 -7.84 5.50
N GLY A 70 -40.67 -8.53 4.83
CA GLY A 70 -40.56 -8.86 3.40
C GLY A 70 -40.58 -7.62 2.51
N GLY A 71 -41.49 -6.67 2.78
CA GLY A 71 -41.57 -5.39 2.08
C GLY A 71 -40.31 -4.54 2.24
N LEU A 72 -39.77 -4.45 3.46
CA LEU A 72 -38.52 -3.73 3.74
C LEU A 72 -37.34 -4.30 2.96
N LEU A 73 -37.21 -5.64 2.89
CA LEU A 73 -36.14 -6.28 2.11
C LEU A 73 -36.25 -5.98 0.61
N ILE A 74 -37.47 -5.96 0.06
CA ILE A 74 -37.71 -5.61 -1.35
C ILE A 74 -37.37 -4.15 -1.60
N CYS A 75 -37.86 -3.22 -0.77
CA CYS A 75 -37.56 -1.80 -0.90
C CYS A 75 -36.05 -1.53 -0.82
N MET A 76 -35.35 -2.18 0.12
CA MET A 76 -33.90 -2.07 0.26
C MET A 76 -33.15 -2.62 -0.96
N GLY A 77 -33.56 -3.78 -1.48
CA GLY A 77 -32.99 -4.38 -2.68
C GLY A 77 -33.24 -3.55 -3.96
N ILE A 78 -34.38 -2.87 -4.06
CA ILE A 78 -34.67 -1.98 -5.20
C ILE A 78 -33.91 -0.64 -5.08
N ALA A 79 -33.78 -0.08 -3.89
CA ALA A 79 -33.13 1.21 -3.68
C ALA A 79 -31.59 1.15 -3.84
N ALA A 80 -30.97 0.05 -3.43
CA ALA A 80 -29.52 -0.07 -3.36
C ALA A 80 -28.76 0.22 -4.68
N PRO A 81 -29.20 -0.22 -5.88
CA PRO A 81 -28.48 0.05 -7.13
C PRO A 81 -28.50 1.51 -7.61
N PHE A 82 -29.43 2.34 -7.11
CA PHE A 82 -29.62 3.72 -7.56
C PHE A 82 -28.76 4.74 -6.80
N TRP A 83 -28.11 4.35 -5.70
CA TRP A 83 -27.24 5.20 -4.89
C TRP A 83 -25.76 5.09 -5.28
N ARG A 84 -25.45 5.20 -6.58
CA ARG A 84 -24.14 4.82 -7.16
C ARG A 84 -22.89 5.49 -6.56
N GLY A 85 -22.99 6.68 -5.98
CA GLY A 85 -21.86 7.35 -5.31
C GLY A 85 -21.70 7.03 -3.82
N VAL A 86 -22.64 6.28 -3.23
CA VAL A 86 -22.84 6.14 -1.78
C VAL A 86 -22.99 4.66 -1.37
N THR A 87 -23.16 3.74 -2.33
CA THR A 87 -23.62 2.36 -2.09
C THR A 87 -22.77 1.55 -1.14
N LEU A 88 -21.44 1.53 -1.27
CA LEU A 88 -20.61 0.55 -0.55
C LEU A 88 -20.30 0.94 0.90
N PRO A 89 -19.86 2.19 1.20
CA PRO A 89 -19.68 2.62 2.59
C PRO A 89 -21.00 2.66 3.36
N VAL A 90 -22.10 3.09 2.74
CA VAL A 90 -23.42 3.12 3.39
C VAL A 90 -23.98 1.72 3.57
N LEU A 91 -23.75 0.80 2.64
CA LEU A 91 -24.11 -0.60 2.84
C LEU A 91 -23.31 -1.22 3.99
N ALA A 92 -22.01 -0.98 4.06
CA ALA A 92 -21.19 -1.43 5.19
C ALA A 92 -21.69 -0.84 6.52
N LEU A 93 -21.99 0.47 6.57
CA LEU A 93 -22.55 1.12 7.75
C LEU A 93 -23.93 0.55 8.13
N ALA A 94 -24.83 0.38 7.17
CA ALA A 94 -26.16 -0.18 7.40
C ALA A 94 -26.08 -1.63 7.93
N VAL A 95 -25.15 -2.42 7.38
CA VAL A 95 -24.86 -3.78 7.84
C VAL A 95 -24.28 -3.75 9.26
N SER A 96 -23.34 -2.85 9.56
CA SER A 96 -22.78 -2.68 10.89
C SER A 96 -23.88 -2.36 11.90
N ILE A 97 -24.76 -1.41 11.60
CA ILE A 97 -25.91 -1.05 12.43
C ILE A 97 -26.84 -2.26 12.62
N ALA A 98 -27.16 -3.00 11.54
CA ALA A 98 -28.03 -4.17 11.62
C ALA A 98 -27.44 -5.29 12.48
N LEU A 99 -26.13 -5.54 12.37
CA LEU A 99 -25.41 -6.52 13.19
C LEU A 99 -25.36 -6.08 14.66
N LEU A 100 -25.15 -4.79 14.93
CA LEU A 100 -25.12 -4.23 16.27
C LEU A 100 -26.50 -4.35 16.94
N VAL A 101 -27.55 -3.85 16.28
CA VAL A 101 -28.93 -3.91 16.79
C VAL A 101 -29.35 -5.37 16.97
N GLY A 102 -29.08 -6.24 15.99
CA GLY A 102 -29.38 -7.66 16.08
C GLY A 102 -28.63 -8.36 17.21
N GLY A 103 -27.38 -8.00 17.45
CA GLY A 103 -26.58 -8.50 18.57
C GLY A 103 -27.14 -8.05 19.92
N VAL A 104 -27.48 -6.77 20.07
CA VAL A 104 -28.08 -6.21 21.28
C VAL A 104 -29.43 -6.82 21.59
N LEU A 105 -30.33 -6.95 20.60
CA LEU A 105 -31.64 -7.57 20.79
C LEU A 105 -31.51 -9.03 21.27
N ARG A 106 -30.60 -9.80 20.69
CA ARG A 106 -30.33 -11.18 21.14
C ARG A 106 -29.73 -11.23 22.54
N PHE A 107 -28.93 -10.25 22.92
CA PHE A 107 -28.42 -10.14 24.28
C PHE A 107 -29.57 -9.86 25.26
N VAL A 108 -30.50 -8.98 24.90
CA VAL A 108 -31.73 -8.72 25.68
C VAL A 108 -32.57 -10.00 25.80
N ASP A 109 -32.81 -10.74 24.72
CA ASP A 109 -33.57 -12.00 24.75
C ASP A 109 -32.95 -13.06 25.68
N VAL A 110 -31.62 -13.04 25.82
CA VAL A 110 -30.89 -13.92 26.76
C VAL A 110 -31.12 -13.45 28.20
N LEU A 111 -31.10 -12.14 28.46
CA LEU A 111 -31.36 -11.57 29.79
C LEU A 111 -32.81 -11.75 30.23
N THR A 112 -33.78 -11.64 29.31
CA THR A 112 -35.22 -11.83 29.59
C THR A 112 -35.61 -13.31 29.69
N GLY A 113 -34.71 -14.24 29.37
CA GLY A 113 -34.93 -15.68 29.43
C GLY A 113 -35.76 -16.25 28.27
N GLU A 114 -36.03 -15.44 27.24
CA GLU A 114 -36.80 -15.82 26.04
C GLU A 114 -36.00 -16.71 25.08
N GLN A 115 -34.66 -16.67 25.15
CA GLN A 115 -33.76 -17.53 24.35
C GLN A 115 -33.23 -18.74 25.13
N ARG A 116 -33.53 -19.96 24.66
CA ARG A 116 -32.96 -21.21 25.19
C ARG A 116 -32.36 -22.08 24.07
N PRO A 117 -31.10 -22.54 24.19
CA PRO A 117 -30.17 -22.34 25.32
C PRO A 117 -29.49 -20.96 25.31
N ALA A 118 -29.40 -20.32 26.48
CA ALA A 118 -28.82 -18.98 26.67
C ALA A 118 -27.40 -18.83 26.09
N PHE A 119 -26.57 -19.89 26.19
CA PHE A 119 -25.22 -19.92 25.64
C PHE A 119 -25.17 -19.61 24.13
N ARG A 120 -26.12 -20.14 23.34
CA ARG A 120 -26.19 -19.85 21.89
C ARG A 120 -26.60 -18.41 21.60
N GLY A 121 -27.53 -17.90 22.40
CA GLY A 121 -27.95 -16.50 22.31
C GLY A 121 -26.78 -15.56 22.55
N LEU A 122 -26.03 -15.78 23.64
CA LEU A 122 -24.85 -15.00 24.00
C LEU A 122 -23.76 -15.04 22.94
N LEU A 123 -23.41 -16.25 22.46
CA LEU A 123 -22.43 -16.44 21.39
C LEU A 123 -22.80 -15.61 20.15
N SER A 124 -24.05 -15.70 19.71
CA SER A 124 -24.51 -14.98 18.53
C SER A 124 -24.64 -13.47 18.73
N ALA A 125 -24.94 -13.03 19.96
CA ALA A 125 -24.96 -11.62 20.34
C ALA A 125 -23.54 -11.03 20.27
N THR A 126 -22.55 -11.72 20.84
CA THR A 126 -21.15 -11.30 20.79
C THR A 126 -20.62 -11.27 19.35
N THR A 127 -20.90 -12.29 18.52
CA THR A 127 -20.50 -12.26 17.11
C THR A 127 -21.11 -11.09 16.35
N GLY A 128 -22.37 -10.74 16.61
CA GLY A 128 -23.05 -9.60 15.99
C GLY A 128 -22.41 -8.27 16.39
N ILE A 129 -22.14 -8.06 17.68
CA ILE A 129 -21.56 -6.81 18.19
C ILE A 129 -20.12 -6.63 17.68
N PHE A 130 -19.25 -7.63 17.85
CA PHE A 130 -17.87 -7.54 17.35
C PHE A 130 -17.80 -7.51 15.81
N GLY A 131 -18.70 -8.24 15.14
CA GLY A 131 -18.84 -8.18 13.69
C GLY A 131 -19.22 -6.79 13.19
N ALA A 132 -20.07 -6.05 13.91
CA ALA A 132 -20.41 -4.67 13.58
C ALA A 132 -19.19 -3.74 13.63
N VAL A 133 -18.33 -3.90 14.64
CA VAL A 133 -17.08 -3.13 14.75
C VAL A 133 -16.13 -3.46 13.61
N LEU A 134 -15.92 -4.75 13.31
CA LEU A 134 -15.05 -5.17 12.20
C LEU A 134 -15.49 -4.60 10.85
N VAL A 135 -16.79 -4.47 10.61
CA VAL A 135 -17.33 -3.89 9.37
C VAL A 135 -16.89 -2.44 9.16
N LEU A 136 -16.68 -1.69 10.24
CA LEU A 136 -16.22 -0.30 10.17
C LEU A 136 -14.73 -0.20 9.85
N PHE A 137 -13.91 -1.08 10.43
CA PHE A 137 -12.46 -1.09 10.18
C PHE A 137 -12.08 -1.75 8.84
N TRP A 138 -12.88 -2.71 8.38
CA TRP A 138 -12.58 -3.53 7.21
C TRP A 138 -13.76 -3.58 6.24
N PRO A 139 -14.18 -2.46 5.64
CA PRO A 139 -15.43 -2.40 4.89
C PRO A 139 -15.43 -3.29 3.64
N LYS A 140 -14.33 -3.39 2.89
CA LYS A 140 -14.26 -4.29 1.72
C LYS A 140 -14.23 -5.75 2.11
N LEU A 141 -13.36 -6.10 3.05
CA LEU A 141 -13.28 -7.48 3.53
C LEU A 141 -14.61 -7.90 4.15
N SER A 142 -15.29 -7.00 4.85
CA SER A 142 -16.59 -7.29 5.44
C SER A 142 -17.65 -7.48 4.37
N LEU A 143 -17.70 -6.67 3.31
CA LEU A 143 -18.61 -6.93 2.19
C LEU A 143 -18.32 -8.26 1.51
N TRP A 144 -17.05 -8.67 1.40
CA TRP A 144 -16.68 -9.99 0.92
C TRP A 144 -17.23 -11.10 1.82
N VAL A 145 -16.94 -11.03 3.13
CA VAL A 145 -17.41 -12.00 4.14
C VAL A 145 -18.94 -12.05 4.15
N LEU A 146 -19.61 -10.91 4.09
CA LEU A 146 -21.07 -10.83 4.01
C LEU A 146 -21.61 -11.41 2.70
N GLY A 147 -20.95 -11.18 1.57
CA GLY A 147 -21.30 -11.80 0.30
C GLY A 147 -21.25 -13.32 0.36
N VAL A 148 -20.18 -13.88 0.94
CA VAL A 148 -20.02 -15.33 1.14
C VAL A 148 -21.05 -15.87 2.13
N ALA A 149 -21.25 -15.20 3.27
CA ALA A 149 -22.18 -15.62 4.31
C ALA A 149 -23.64 -15.56 3.84
N PHE A 150 -24.02 -14.45 3.20
CA PHE A 150 -25.36 -14.26 2.64
C PHE A 150 -25.59 -15.17 1.44
N GLY A 151 -24.61 -15.33 0.55
CA GLY A 151 -24.68 -16.29 -0.56
C GLY A 151 -24.88 -17.72 -0.07
N SER A 152 -24.15 -18.13 0.96
CA SER A 152 -24.33 -19.44 1.62
C SER A 152 -25.72 -19.58 2.23
N TRP A 153 -26.23 -18.53 2.88
CA TRP A 153 -27.59 -18.51 3.41
C TRP A 153 -28.66 -18.66 2.33
N LEU A 154 -28.51 -17.99 1.18
CA LEU A 154 -29.42 -18.12 0.04
C LEU A 154 -29.40 -19.54 -0.53
N VAL A 155 -28.23 -20.17 -0.66
CA VAL A 155 -28.10 -21.57 -1.11
C VAL A 155 -28.85 -22.51 -0.15
N ILE A 156 -28.62 -22.38 1.16
CA ILE A 156 -29.30 -23.21 2.17
C ILE A 156 -30.82 -23.02 2.11
N LYS A 157 -31.28 -21.78 1.99
CA LYS A 157 -32.71 -21.46 1.87
C LYS A 157 -33.32 -22.01 0.57
N GLY A 158 -32.64 -21.86 -0.56
CA GLY A 158 -33.08 -22.40 -1.84
C GLY A 158 -33.18 -23.92 -1.84
N LEU A 159 -32.19 -24.61 -1.26
CA LEU A 159 -32.22 -26.07 -1.06
C LEU A 159 -33.39 -26.50 -0.18
N HIS A 160 -33.71 -25.72 0.87
CA HIS A 160 -34.84 -26.00 1.74
C HIS A 160 -36.18 -25.87 1.00
N VAL A 161 -36.36 -24.82 0.21
CA VAL A 161 -37.57 -24.57 -0.60
C VAL A 161 -37.75 -25.65 -1.67
N LEU A 162 -36.68 -26.06 -2.34
CA LEU A 162 -36.72 -27.17 -3.30
C LEU A 162 -37.07 -28.50 -2.62
N GLY A 163 -36.47 -28.79 -1.46
CA GLY A 163 -36.76 -30.00 -0.69
C GLY A 163 -38.22 -30.09 -0.24
N GLN A 164 -38.86 -28.97 0.11
CA GLN A 164 -40.29 -28.91 0.40
C GLN A 164 -41.16 -29.12 -0.84
N SER A 165 -40.72 -28.64 -2.01
CA SER A 165 -41.47 -28.73 -3.27
C SER A 165 -41.44 -30.13 -3.89
N ILE A 166 -40.39 -30.91 -3.66
CA ILE A 166 -40.20 -32.27 -4.21
C ILE A 166 -40.87 -33.35 -3.33
N GLY A 167 -41.47 -32.98 -2.19
CA GLY A 167 -42.12 -33.94 -1.29
C GLY A 167 -41.12 -34.91 -0.64
N ALA A 168 -39.98 -34.38 -0.16
CA ALA A 168 -38.96 -35.21 0.49
C ALA A 168 -39.57 -36.07 1.62
N SER A 169 -39.32 -37.39 1.58
CA SER A 169 -39.82 -38.36 2.55
C SER A 169 -39.64 -37.88 4.00
N PRO A 170 -40.62 -38.04 4.90
CA PRO A 170 -40.53 -37.60 6.31
C PRO A 170 -39.32 -38.17 7.06
N ARG A 171 -38.72 -39.27 6.59
CA ARG A 171 -37.46 -39.84 7.10
C ARG A 171 -36.23 -38.97 6.76
N LEU A 172 -36.16 -38.42 5.55
CA LEU A 172 -35.07 -37.52 5.12
C LEU A 172 -35.15 -36.18 5.85
N ALA A 173 -36.36 -35.62 5.98
CA ALA A 173 -36.63 -34.38 6.72
C ALA A 173 -36.27 -34.49 8.22
N ARG A 174 -36.52 -35.65 8.85
CA ARG A 174 -36.16 -35.91 10.25
C ARG A 174 -34.65 -36.15 10.45
N ARG A 175 -33.95 -36.69 9.44
CA ARG A 175 -32.49 -36.89 9.44
C ARG A 175 -31.74 -35.57 9.26
N MET A 176 -32.26 -34.64 8.44
CA MET A 176 -31.72 -33.28 8.29
C MET A 176 -31.93 -32.38 9.53
N LYS A 177 -32.98 -32.62 10.34
CA LYS A 177 -33.26 -31.85 11.56
C LYS A 177 -32.35 -32.16 12.76
N ARG A 178 -31.65 -33.30 12.77
CA ARG A 178 -30.89 -33.78 13.95
C ARG A 178 -29.41 -33.33 14.06
N PRO A 179 -28.61 -33.15 12.99
CA PRO A 179 -27.27 -32.57 13.12
C PRO A 179 -27.28 -31.03 13.12
N ALA A 180 -28.38 -30.40 12.70
CA ALA A 180 -28.46 -28.95 12.48
C ALA A 180 -28.09 -28.10 13.70
N SER A 181 -28.39 -28.53 14.93
CA SER A 181 -28.12 -27.71 16.11
C SER A 181 -26.65 -27.75 16.57
N ALA A 182 -25.99 -28.91 16.46
CA ALA A 182 -24.57 -29.05 16.80
C ALA A 182 -23.73 -28.34 15.75
N THR A 183 -23.99 -28.58 14.46
CA THR A 183 -23.33 -27.90 13.34
C THR A 183 -23.50 -26.39 13.41
N LEU A 184 -24.69 -25.87 13.73
CA LEU A 184 -24.92 -24.44 13.87
C LEU A 184 -24.14 -23.84 15.05
N THR A 185 -24.05 -24.55 16.19
CA THR A 185 -23.27 -24.10 17.35
C THR A 185 -21.78 -24.02 17.01
N THR A 186 -21.26 -25.05 16.33
CA THR A 186 -19.88 -25.08 15.85
C THR A 186 -19.62 -23.93 14.87
N LEU A 187 -20.51 -23.67 13.91
CA LEU A 187 -20.38 -22.56 12.96
C LEU A 187 -20.40 -21.19 13.65
N THR A 188 -21.27 -20.97 14.64
CA THR A 188 -21.28 -19.72 15.41
C THR A 188 -20.03 -19.56 16.28
N LEU A 189 -19.48 -20.66 16.80
CA LEU A 189 -18.25 -20.64 17.58
C LEU A 189 -17.05 -20.30 16.69
N VAL A 190 -16.95 -20.96 15.53
CA VAL A 190 -15.93 -20.65 14.51
C VAL A 190 -16.05 -19.20 14.06
N GLY A 191 -17.28 -18.71 13.84
CA GLY A 191 -17.54 -17.31 13.49
C GLY A 191 -17.09 -16.33 14.57
N LEU A 192 -17.39 -16.59 15.85
CA LEU A 192 -16.91 -15.76 16.95
C LEU A 192 -15.37 -15.77 17.05
N VAL A 193 -14.75 -16.95 16.97
CA VAL A 193 -13.28 -17.09 17.02
C VAL A 193 -12.63 -16.32 15.87
N ALA A 194 -13.16 -16.43 14.65
CA ALA A 194 -12.67 -15.68 13.50
C ALA A 194 -12.80 -14.16 13.71
N VAL A 195 -13.95 -13.70 14.20
CA VAL A 195 -14.20 -12.27 14.49
C VAL A 195 -13.27 -11.75 15.60
N LEU A 196 -13.11 -12.49 16.70
CA LEU A 196 -12.21 -12.09 17.78
C LEU A 196 -10.74 -12.12 17.34
N GLY A 197 -10.34 -13.12 16.54
CA GLY A 197 -9.00 -13.22 15.96
C GLY A 197 -8.69 -12.04 15.02
N LEU A 198 -9.63 -11.70 14.13
CA LEU A 198 -9.52 -10.53 13.25
C LEU A 198 -9.45 -9.22 14.05
N GLY A 199 -10.27 -9.11 15.10
CA GLY A 199 -10.28 -7.95 16.00
C GLY A 199 -8.95 -7.79 16.74
N ALA A 200 -8.39 -8.88 17.26
CA ALA A 200 -7.08 -8.89 17.90
C ALA A 200 -5.95 -8.55 16.91
N ALA A 201 -5.98 -9.10 15.69
CA ALA A 201 -5.02 -8.75 14.64
C ALA A 201 -5.12 -7.27 14.25
N THR A 202 -6.33 -6.73 14.12
CA THR A 202 -6.57 -5.32 13.85
C THR A 202 -6.01 -4.44 14.97
N ALA A 203 -6.30 -4.79 16.23
CA ALA A 203 -5.79 -4.06 17.39
C ALA A 203 -4.26 -4.13 17.49
N TRP A 204 -3.65 -5.27 17.16
CA TRP A 204 -2.21 -5.43 17.09
C TRP A 204 -1.59 -4.57 15.99
N MET A 205 -2.13 -4.60 14.76
CA MET A 205 -1.66 -3.78 13.63
C MET A 205 -1.73 -2.29 13.94
N HIS A 206 -2.83 -1.81 14.52
CA HIS A 206 -2.98 -0.41 14.90
C HIS A 206 -2.18 -0.01 16.14
N GLY A 207 -1.98 -0.94 17.09
CA GLY A 207 -1.25 -0.71 18.33
C GLY A 207 0.27 -0.64 18.20
N GLN A 208 0.85 -1.19 17.12
CA GLN A 208 2.29 -1.11 16.87
C GLN A 208 2.76 0.27 16.35
N SER A 209 1.86 1.08 15.82
CA SER A 209 2.18 2.33 15.08
C SER A 209 2.74 3.50 15.93
N GLN A 210 2.97 3.33 17.23
CA GLN A 210 3.08 4.46 18.17
C GLN A 210 4.43 4.64 18.87
N ARG A 211 5.46 3.81 18.66
CA ARG A 211 6.73 3.99 19.41
C ARG A 211 8.00 3.65 18.61
N THR A 212 8.47 4.65 17.88
CA THR A 212 9.90 5.00 17.92
C THR A 212 9.94 6.50 18.20
N VAL A 213 10.23 6.85 19.45
CA VAL A 213 10.68 8.21 19.77
C VAL A 213 12.09 8.25 19.19
N SER A 214 12.30 9.06 18.15
CA SER A 214 13.64 9.32 17.64
C SER A 214 14.53 9.69 18.83
N ASP A 215 15.68 9.03 18.95
CA ASP A 215 16.59 9.25 20.06
C ASP A 215 17.24 10.65 19.97
N ASP A 216 18.06 11.00 20.97
CA ASP A 216 18.66 12.33 21.09
C ASP A 216 19.48 12.75 19.85
N PHE A 217 19.96 11.79 19.04
CA PHE A 217 20.71 12.05 17.82
C PHE A 217 19.92 12.88 16.79
N TYR A 218 18.60 12.67 16.75
CA TYR A 218 17.69 13.25 15.76
C TYR A 218 17.00 14.53 16.22
N LEU A 219 17.23 14.93 17.48
CA LEU A 219 16.68 16.18 17.98
C LEU A 219 17.18 17.37 17.15
N PRO A 220 16.29 18.29 16.73
CA PRO A 220 16.69 19.45 15.93
C PRO A 220 17.86 20.22 16.57
N PRO A 221 18.87 20.63 15.79
CA PRO A 221 19.93 21.48 16.30
C PRO A 221 19.36 22.85 16.71
N ALA A 222 20.00 23.52 17.67
CA ALA A 222 19.58 24.85 18.13
C ALA A 222 19.55 25.89 16.99
N SER A 223 20.44 25.73 16.00
CA SER A 223 20.46 26.47 14.75
C SER A 223 20.93 25.53 13.64
N VAL A 224 20.25 25.54 12.50
CA VAL A 224 20.68 24.78 11.32
C VAL A 224 21.84 25.53 10.66
N PRO A 225 23.03 24.92 10.52
CA PRO A 225 24.13 25.55 9.79
C PRO A 225 23.72 25.87 8.35
N ALA A 226 24.20 26.96 7.78
CA ALA A 226 23.78 27.42 6.45
C ALA A 226 24.50 26.71 5.29
N GLN A 227 25.63 26.05 5.54
CA GLN A 227 26.45 25.43 4.49
C GLN A 227 25.86 24.07 4.07
N PRO A 228 25.47 23.89 2.80
CA PRO A 228 25.05 22.60 2.28
C PRO A 228 26.09 21.50 2.51
N GLY A 229 25.64 20.33 2.93
CA GLY A 229 26.51 19.17 3.17
C GLY A 229 27.37 19.28 4.43
N GLN A 230 27.12 20.23 5.33
CA GLN A 230 27.84 20.32 6.60
C GLN A 230 27.43 19.18 7.54
N LEU A 231 28.40 18.42 8.03
CA LEU A 231 28.17 17.39 9.06
C LEU A 231 27.84 18.05 10.40
N ILE A 232 26.72 17.65 11.00
CA ILE A 232 26.21 18.19 12.28
C ILE A 232 26.48 17.19 13.40
N ARG A 233 26.16 15.92 13.19
CA ARG A 233 26.39 14.82 14.14
C ARG A 233 26.78 13.56 13.40
N VAL A 234 27.58 12.73 14.05
CA VAL A 234 27.95 11.39 13.59
C VAL A 234 27.99 10.46 14.79
N GLU A 235 27.43 9.27 14.64
CA GLU A 235 27.50 8.19 15.63
C GLU A 235 27.60 6.86 14.90
N PRO A 236 28.23 5.82 15.50
CA PRO A 236 28.15 4.47 14.97
C PRO A 236 26.69 4.05 14.74
N LEU A 237 26.44 3.32 13.65
CA LEU A 237 25.12 2.78 13.36
C LEU A 237 24.76 1.72 14.41
N ASN A 238 23.62 1.91 15.09
CA ASN A 238 23.19 1.04 16.18
C ASN A 238 22.35 -0.13 15.66
N GLY A 239 23.03 -1.17 15.18
CA GLY A 239 22.40 -2.39 14.69
C GLY A 239 22.15 -2.40 13.19
N GLY A 240 21.95 -3.61 12.64
CA GLY A 240 21.73 -3.79 11.21
C GLY A 240 22.97 -3.64 10.32
N ASN A 241 24.17 -3.47 10.89
CA ASN A 241 25.43 -3.40 10.14
C ASN A 241 25.63 -4.62 9.25
N LEU A 242 26.18 -4.40 8.06
CA LEU A 242 26.61 -5.49 7.19
C LEU A 242 27.88 -6.16 7.76
N PRO A 243 28.09 -7.46 7.54
CA PRO A 243 29.34 -8.13 7.92
C PRO A 243 30.56 -7.41 7.32
N ASP A 244 31.66 -7.37 8.08
CA ASP A 244 32.95 -6.78 7.67
C ASP A 244 32.87 -5.31 7.22
N THR A 245 31.91 -4.55 7.78
CA THR A 245 31.75 -3.11 7.52
C THR A 245 31.70 -2.27 8.79
N ASP A 246 32.22 -1.05 8.68
CA ASP A 246 32.00 0.01 9.65
C ASP A 246 30.92 0.94 9.10
N ALA A 247 29.96 1.29 9.94
CA ALA A 247 28.84 2.11 9.55
C ALA A 247 28.53 3.18 10.60
N TRP A 248 28.14 4.36 10.13
CA TRP A 248 27.74 5.49 10.94
C TRP A 248 26.40 6.02 10.47
N ARG A 249 25.58 6.48 11.42
CA ARG A 249 24.49 7.42 11.12
C ARG A 249 25.04 8.84 11.16
N ILE A 250 24.57 9.66 10.22
CA ILE A 250 24.96 11.07 10.11
C ILE A 250 23.72 11.97 10.16
N LEU A 251 23.89 13.14 10.76
CA LEU A 251 22.97 14.26 10.66
C LEU A 251 23.69 15.38 9.94
N TYR A 252 23.10 15.95 8.89
CA TYR A 252 23.78 16.93 8.05
C TYR A 252 22.83 18.02 7.54
N THR A 253 23.40 19.20 7.26
CA THR A 253 22.68 20.29 6.60
C THR A 253 22.48 19.96 5.12
N THR A 254 21.28 20.26 4.61
CA THR A 254 20.95 20.25 3.19
C THR A 254 20.13 21.50 2.83
N THR A 255 19.80 21.69 1.56
CA THR A 255 18.90 22.77 1.12
C THR A 255 17.56 22.22 0.62
N ASP A 256 16.45 22.82 1.03
CA ASP A 256 15.12 22.46 0.52
C ASP A 256 14.87 23.01 -0.91
N ALA A 257 13.65 22.81 -1.43
CA ALA A 257 13.29 23.28 -2.77
C ALA A 257 13.20 24.81 -2.88
N SER A 258 12.86 25.49 -1.78
CA SER A 258 12.76 26.95 -1.64
C SER A 258 14.13 27.63 -1.58
N GLY A 259 15.18 26.88 -1.22
CA GLY A 259 16.53 27.39 -1.04
C GLY A 259 16.93 27.57 0.42
N ASP A 260 16.08 27.16 1.36
CA ASP A 260 16.31 27.35 2.79
C ASP A 260 17.14 26.19 3.38
N PRO A 261 18.03 26.47 4.36
CA PRO A 261 18.74 25.44 5.09
C PRO A 261 17.79 24.50 5.82
N SER A 262 17.99 23.21 5.62
CA SER A 262 17.24 22.11 6.23
C SER A 262 18.19 21.06 6.79
N VAL A 263 17.67 20.11 7.57
CA VAL A 263 18.45 19.02 8.13
C VAL A 263 17.93 17.70 7.57
N ALA A 264 18.84 16.82 7.20
CA ALA A 264 18.54 15.44 6.84
C ALA A 264 19.46 14.50 7.64
N SER A 265 19.05 13.22 7.70
CA SER A 265 19.86 12.15 8.26
C SER A 265 20.26 11.16 7.18
N GLY A 266 21.19 10.25 7.49
CA GLY A 266 21.65 9.23 6.54
C GLY A 266 22.60 8.24 7.19
N ILE A 267 23.13 7.34 6.35
CA ILE A 267 24.05 6.27 6.73
C ILE A 267 25.29 6.35 5.85
N VAL A 268 26.46 6.21 6.46
CA VAL A 268 27.74 6.01 5.77
C VAL A 268 28.23 4.61 6.10
N THR A 269 28.68 3.85 5.10
CA THR A 269 29.16 2.48 5.26
C THR A 269 30.43 2.28 4.46
N ILE A 270 31.47 1.73 5.09
CA ILE A 270 32.74 1.39 4.46
C ILE A 270 33.14 -0.04 4.83
N PRO A 271 34.02 -0.69 4.06
CA PRO A 271 34.66 -1.94 4.48
C PRO A 271 35.54 -1.70 5.71
N SER A 272 35.47 -2.57 6.73
CA SER A 272 36.27 -2.39 7.96
C SER A 272 37.79 -2.51 7.74
N ASN A 273 38.21 -3.09 6.62
CA ASN A 273 39.62 -3.17 6.20
C ASN A 273 40.00 -2.14 5.13
N ALA A 274 39.15 -1.15 4.88
CA ALA A 274 39.40 -0.13 3.88
C ALA A 274 40.63 0.73 4.23
N THR A 275 41.36 1.13 3.19
CA THR A 275 42.50 2.06 3.30
C THR A 275 42.54 2.97 2.08
N GLY A 276 42.99 4.21 2.23
CA GLY A 276 43.19 5.15 1.13
C GLY A 276 41.90 5.86 0.70
N LYS A 277 41.79 6.17 -0.60
CA LYS A 277 40.67 6.94 -1.15
C LYS A 277 39.58 6.04 -1.70
N LEU A 278 38.42 6.02 -1.07
CA LEU A 278 37.29 5.19 -1.48
C LEU A 278 36.38 5.95 -2.45
N PRO A 279 36.13 5.44 -3.66
CA PRO A 279 35.07 5.94 -4.52
C PRO A 279 33.71 5.72 -3.86
N VAL A 280 32.75 6.60 -4.16
CA VAL A 280 31.47 6.64 -3.45
C VAL A 280 30.32 6.16 -4.32
N ILE A 281 29.51 5.26 -3.76
CA ILE A 281 28.14 5.04 -4.21
C ILE A 281 27.25 5.92 -3.36
N SER A 282 26.69 6.95 -3.97
CA SER A 282 25.69 7.80 -3.33
C SER A 282 24.31 7.20 -3.61
N TRP A 283 23.78 6.52 -2.60
CA TRP A 283 22.57 5.73 -2.69
C TRP A 283 21.35 6.55 -2.24
N ALA A 284 20.53 6.90 -3.20
CA ALA A 284 19.21 7.46 -2.97
C ALA A 284 18.24 6.34 -2.58
N ASN A 285 17.77 6.36 -1.32
CA ASN A 285 16.84 5.36 -0.79
C ASN A 285 15.51 5.38 -1.54
N GLY A 286 14.88 4.21 -1.69
CA GLY A 286 13.51 4.08 -2.16
C GLY A 286 12.51 4.62 -1.13
N THR A 287 11.22 4.46 -1.42
CA THR A 287 10.16 4.92 -0.51
C THR A 287 10.22 4.23 0.84
N LYS A 288 10.30 5.04 1.90
CA LYS A 288 10.24 4.60 3.30
C LYS A 288 8.98 5.05 4.03
N GLY A 289 8.22 5.95 3.45
CA GLY A 289 7.10 6.65 4.09
C GLY A 289 7.39 8.15 4.18
N VAL A 290 6.51 8.88 4.84
CA VAL A 290 6.60 10.36 4.98
C VAL A 290 6.59 10.83 6.43
N ALA A 291 6.46 9.89 7.38
CA ALA A 291 6.59 10.19 8.81
C ALA A 291 8.06 10.18 9.22
N SER A 292 8.42 11.07 10.14
CA SER A 292 9.81 11.22 10.61
C SER A 292 10.44 9.90 11.06
N ARG A 293 9.70 9.05 11.78
CA ARG A 293 10.14 7.71 12.22
C ARG A 293 10.50 6.71 11.11
N CYS A 294 10.33 7.08 9.85
CA CYS A 294 10.63 6.22 8.71
C CYS A 294 12.04 6.40 8.14
N ALA A 295 12.92 7.18 8.81
CA ALA A 295 14.35 7.15 8.51
C ALA A 295 14.90 5.73 8.62
N VAL A 296 15.69 5.30 7.63
CA VAL A 296 16.36 4.01 7.69
C VAL A 296 17.57 4.04 8.61
N SER A 297 18.19 5.20 8.86
CA SER A 297 19.25 5.32 9.88
C SER A 297 18.79 5.02 11.31
N GLU A 298 17.47 5.06 11.58
CA GLU A 298 16.84 4.64 12.84
C GLU A 298 16.41 3.16 12.84
N SER A 299 16.39 2.52 11.67
CA SER A 299 15.84 1.18 11.49
C SER A 299 16.82 0.09 11.96
N GLN A 300 16.27 -1.02 12.44
CA GLN A 300 17.04 -2.24 12.71
C GLN A 300 17.43 -2.99 11.43
N THR A 301 16.81 -2.65 10.30
CA THR A 301 17.11 -3.23 8.99
C THR A 301 17.36 -2.15 7.93
N PRO A 302 18.42 -1.33 8.08
CA PRO A 302 18.69 -0.16 7.24
C PRO A 302 18.96 -0.50 5.77
N TYR A 303 19.29 -1.76 5.48
CA TYR A 303 19.76 -2.23 4.17
C TYR A 303 18.76 -3.15 3.44
N ASP A 304 17.53 -3.31 3.94
CA ASP A 304 16.50 -4.21 3.36
C ASP A 304 15.97 -3.78 1.98
N ASP A 305 16.42 -2.64 1.46
CA ASP A 305 16.02 -2.06 0.18
C ASP A 305 17.19 -1.88 -0.78
N GLY A 306 16.86 -1.62 -2.04
CA GLY A 306 17.81 -1.45 -3.13
C GLY A 306 18.54 -2.74 -3.48
N PRO A 307 19.48 -2.68 -4.44
CA PRO A 307 20.18 -3.86 -4.94
C PRO A 307 21.23 -4.36 -3.93
N GLY A 308 20.77 -5.05 -2.88
CA GLY A 308 21.60 -5.38 -1.71
C GLY A 308 22.81 -6.27 -2.01
N THR A 309 22.66 -7.21 -2.94
CA THR A 309 23.78 -8.04 -3.41
C THR A 309 24.80 -7.20 -4.18
N ALA A 310 24.35 -6.24 -4.99
CA ALA A 310 25.25 -5.30 -5.69
C ALA A 310 26.00 -4.40 -4.69
N ARG A 311 25.28 -3.89 -3.68
CA ARG A 311 25.86 -3.03 -2.63
C ARG A 311 26.96 -3.76 -1.87
N THR A 312 26.69 -4.98 -1.42
CA THR A 312 27.68 -5.82 -0.71
C THR A 312 28.92 -6.05 -1.58
N LYS A 313 28.73 -6.42 -2.85
CA LYS A 313 29.83 -6.61 -3.80
C LYS A 313 30.67 -5.35 -4.00
N MET A 314 30.07 -4.16 -3.92
CA MET A 314 30.80 -2.92 -4.10
C MET A 314 31.58 -2.51 -2.84
N LEU A 315 31.00 -2.73 -1.67
CA LEU A 315 31.73 -2.65 -0.40
C LEU A 315 32.94 -3.60 -0.43
N ASP A 316 32.75 -4.88 -0.79
CA ASP A 316 33.85 -5.85 -0.93
C ASP A 316 34.93 -5.42 -1.93
N SER A 317 34.59 -4.55 -2.89
CA SER A 317 35.49 -4.00 -3.91
C SER A 317 36.14 -2.68 -3.48
N GLY A 318 36.01 -2.25 -2.22
CA GLY A 318 36.64 -1.04 -1.69
C GLY A 318 35.89 0.26 -2.00
N TRP A 319 34.57 0.21 -2.19
CA TRP A 319 33.75 1.41 -2.30
C TRP A 319 33.13 1.80 -0.96
N ALA A 320 32.91 3.10 -0.77
CA ALA A 320 32.05 3.60 0.29
C ALA A 320 30.60 3.69 -0.22
N VAL A 321 29.63 3.44 0.66
CA VAL A 321 28.21 3.63 0.38
C VAL A 321 27.68 4.71 1.31
N VAL A 322 27.08 5.76 0.73
CA VAL A 322 26.47 6.86 1.46
C VAL A 322 25.00 6.91 1.10
N ALA A 323 24.12 6.65 2.06
CA ALA A 323 22.67 6.65 1.88
C ALA A 323 22.03 7.84 2.60
N THR A 324 21.10 8.52 1.96
CA THR A 324 20.32 9.60 2.58
C THR A 324 18.96 9.09 3.07
N ASP A 325 18.53 9.52 4.25
CA ASP A 325 17.14 9.37 4.68
C ASP A 325 16.22 10.43 4.06
N TYR A 326 16.77 11.51 3.51
CA TYR A 326 16.08 12.73 3.08
C TYR A 326 15.60 13.65 4.23
N ILE A 327 15.27 14.89 3.87
CA ILE A 327 14.63 15.87 4.76
C ILE A 327 13.33 15.27 5.31
N GLY A 328 13.02 15.55 6.58
CA GLY A 328 11.78 15.14 7.24
C GLY A 328 11.72 13.68 7.66
N LEU A 329 12.71 12.86 7.29
CA LEU A 329 12.91 11.50 7.81
C LEU A 329 14.05 11.54 8.84
N GLY A 330 13.73 11.09 10.06
CA GLY A 330 14.55 11.26 11.27
C GLY A 330 14.66 12.72 11.72
N THR A 331 14.05 13.66 11.00
CA THR A 331 14.25 15.09 11.22
C THR A 331 12.90 15.81 11.24
N ALA A 332 12.90 17.07 11.69
CA ALA A 332 11.70 17.88 11.75
C ALA A 332 11.25 18.35 10.34
N GLY A 333 9.96 18.59 10.20
CA GLY A 333 9.35 19.06 8.96
C GLY A 333 8.78 17.93 8.09
N PRO A 334 7.99 18.27 7.06
CA PRO A 334 7.46 17.29 6.13
C PRO A 334 8.59 16.72 5.26
N HIS A 335 8.56 15.41 5.01
CA HIS A 335 9.42 14.82 3.99
C HIS A 335 8.98 15.32 2.59
N PRO A 336 9.85 15.98 1.80
CA PRO A 336 9.56 16.42 0.44
C PRO A 336 9.60 15.25 -0.55
N TYR A 337 8.65 14.33 -0.35
CA TYR A 337 8.49 13.09 -1.09
C TYR A 337 8.21 13.36 -2.56
N LEU A 338 9.09 12.84 -3.43
CA LEU A 338 9.04 13.03 -4.88
C LEU A 338 9.08 14.51 -5.27
N VAL A 339 9.90 15.30 -4.57
CA VAL A 339 10.24 16.68 -4.94
C VAL A 339 11.70 16.69 -5.44
N PRO A 340 11.93 16.72 -6.76
CA PRO A 340 13.24 16.43 -7.35
C PRO A 340 14.40 17.21 -6.74
N LYS A 341 14.23 18.53 -6.57
CA LYS A 341 15.28 19.43 -6.09
C LYS A 341 15.69 19.14 -4.65
N SER A 342 14.73 18.94 -3.75
CA SER A 342 15.01 18.61 -2.34
C SER A 342 15.65 17.25 -2.20
N GLU A 343 15.18 16.24 -2.95
CA GLU A 343 15.78 14.91 -2.93
C GLU A 343 17.22 14.94 -3.48
N ALA A 344 17.45 15.66 -4.59
CA ALA A 344 18.78 15.83 -5.18
C ALA A 344 19.78 16.46 -4.22
N HIS A 345 19.41 17.58 -3.58
CA HIS A 345 20.29 18.23 -2.61
C HIS A 345 20.61 17.31 -1.44
N ALA A 346 19.61 16.61 -0.89
CA ALA A 346 19.83 15.70 0.24
C ALA A 346 20.79 14.56 -0.10
N VAL A 347 20.72 13.98 -1.31
CA VAL A 347 21.64 12.93 -1.78
C VAL A 347 23.08 13.46 -1.94
N LEU A 348 23.24 14.60 -2.59
CA LEU A 348 24.56 15.21 -2.84
C LEU A 348 25.20 15.69 -1.52
N ASP A 349 24.43 16.30 -0.64
CA ASP A 349 24.89 16.79 0.65
C ASP A 349 25.19 15.69 1.65
N ALA A 350 24.50 14.54 1.59
CA ALA A 350 24.90 13.36 2.34
C ALA A 350 26.34 12.95 1.98
N THR A 351 26.66 12.98 0.68
CA THR A 351 27.97 12.62 0.15
C THR A 351 29.06 13.59 0.63
N ARG A 352 28.77 14.89 0.64
CA ARG A 352 29.65 15.92 1.22
C ARG A 352 29.88 15.74 2.71
N ALA A 353 28.80 15.47 3.46
CA ALA A 353 28.86 15.30 4.91
C ALA A 353 29.64 14.05 5.30
N ALA A 354 29.49 12.96 4.54
CA ALA A 354 30.22 11.72 4.75
C ALA A 354 31.75 11.91 4.68
N GLY A 355 32.22 12.78 3.78
CA GLY A 355 33.65 13.12 3.66
C GLY A 355 34.22 13.90 4.86
N GLN A 356 33.38 14.36 5.79
CA GLN A 356 33.78 15.13 6.98
C GLN A 356 33.89 14.28 8.26
N ILE A 357 33.58 12.98 8.19
CA ILE A 357 33.67 12.07 9.35
C ILE A 357 35.15 11.91 9.77
N ASP A 358 35.47 12.31 11.00
CA ASP A 358 36.85 12.26 11.51
C ASP A 358 37.33 10.83 11.76
N GLU A 359 36.42 9.91 12.08
CA GLU A 359 36.70 8.48 12.26
C GLU A 359 37.22 7.81 10.97
N LEU A 360 36.90 8.35 9.79
CA LEU A 360 37.52 7.88 8.53
C LEU A 360 39.02 8.18 8.52
N LYS A 361 39.41 9.37 9.00
CA LYS A 361 40.81 9.79 9.04
C LYS A 361 41.63 8.94 10.00
N SER A 362 41.04 8.49 11.11
CA SER A 362 41.73 7.57 12.03
C SER A 362 42.03 6.20 11.43
N HIS A 363 41.35 5.82 10.34
CA HIS A 363 41.60 4.59 9.59
C HIS A 363 42.49 4.79 8.35
N ASP A 364 43.10 5.97 8.17
CA ASP A 364 43.78 6.35 6.92
C ASP A 364 42.87 6.22 5.68
N VAL A 365 41.58 6.52 5.88
CA VAL A 365 40.53 6.48 4.86
C VAL A 365 40.05 7.90 4.57
N SER A 366 39.81 8.19 3.28
CA SER A 366 39.08 9.37 2.84
C SER A 366 38.14 9.01 1.69
N LEU A 367 37.07 9.78 1.52
CA LEU A 367 36.16 9.60 0.38
C LEU A 367 36.68 10.38 -0.83
N ASP A 368 36.65 9.73 -1.99
CA ASP A 368 36.95 10.32 -3.29
C ASP A 368 35.76 11.20 -3.76
N SER A 369 36.01 12.19 -4.62
CA SER A 369 34.93 12.95 -5.26
C SER A 369 34.20 12.14 -6.34
N ARG A 370 34.85 11.08 -6.87
CA ARG A 370 34.25 10.14 -7.83
C ARG A 370 33.04 9.44 -7.23
N THR A 371 31.86 9.79 -7.75
CA THR A 371 30.56 9.36 -7.23
C THR A 371 29.73 8.66 -8.30
N VAL A 372 29.12 7.53 -7.96
CA VAL A 372 28.08 6.88 -8.79
C VAL A 372 26.76 6.98 -8.05
N LEU A 373 25.71 7.46 -8.73
CA LEU A 373 24.39 7.64 -8.16
C LEU A 373 23.56 6.38 -8.34
N TRP A 374 23.06 5.81 -7.25
CA TRP A 374 22.18 4.64 -7.27
C TRP A 374 20.82 5.01 -6.73
N GLY A 375 19.76 4.39 -7.26
CA GLY A 375 18.45 4.50 -6.64
C GLY A 375 17.37 3.64 -7.27
N HIS A 376 16.42 3.20 -6.43
CA HIS A 376 15.26 2.42 -6.84
C HIS A 376 13.94 3.16 -6.56
N SER A 377 12.97 3.09 -7.46
CA SER A 377 11.66 3.72 -7.27
C SER A 377 11.76 5.24 -7.05
N GLN A 378 11.34 5.76 -5.88
CA GLN A 378 11.64 7.14 -5.45
C GLN A 378 13.14 7.45 -5.52
N GLY A 379 13.99 6.53 -5.03
CA GLY A 379 15.43 6.69 -5.10
C GLY A 379 15.94 6.82 -6.52
N GLY A 380 15.31 6.13 -7.48
CA GLY A 380 15.66 6.26 -8.89
C GLY A 380 15.29 7.64 -9.44
N HIS A 381 14.16 8.19 -9.02
CA HIS A 381 13.77 9.58 -9.29
C HIS A 381 14.77 10.58 -8.69
N ALA A 382 15.13 10.40 -7.42
CA ALA A 382 16.12 11.22 -6.71
C ALA A 382 17.53 11.12 -7.33
N ALA A 383 17.96 9.94 -7.80
CA ALA A 383 19.25 9.75 -8.45
C ALA A 383 19.32 10.49 -9.80
N LEU A 384 18.24 10.44 -10.59
CA LEU A 384 18.14 11.23 -11.83
C LEU A 384 18.16 12.74 -11.55
N ALA A 385 17.47 13.19 -10.50
CA ALA A 385 17.48 14.59 -10.06
C ALA A 385 18.85 15.03 -9.54
N SER A 386 19.53 14.18 -8.77
CA SER A 386 20.88 14.44 -8.25
C SER A 386 21.87 14.67 -9.39
N ALA A 387 21.82 13.83 -10.43
CA ALA A 387 22.67 14.02 -11.60
C ALA A 387 22.37 15.31 -12.38
N LYS A 388 21.11 15.75 -12.39
CA LYS A 388 20.70 17.00 -13.03
C LYS A 388 21.21 18.22 -12.28
N GLU A 389 21.14 18.20 -10.94
CA GLU A 389 21.52 19.34 -10.08
C GLU A 389 23.03 19.39 -9.78
N ALA A 390 23.73 18.25 -9.80
CA ALA A 390 25.15 18.17 -9.41
C ALA A 390 26.06 19.22 -10.09
N PRO A 391 26.00 19.48 -11.42
CA PRO A 391 26.89 20.46 -12.05
C PRO A 391 26.78 21.89 -11.50
N SER A 392 25.60 22.30 -11.01
CA SER A 392 25.37 23.64 -10.45
C SER A 392 25.41 23.68 -8.92
N TYR A 393 25.00 22.59 -8.26
CA TYR A 393 24.83 22.55 -6.82
C TYR A 393 26.03 21.92 -6.09
N ALA A 394 26.63 20.87 -6.67
CA ALA A 394 27.78 20.15 -6.14
C ALA A 394 28.85 19.84 -7.20
N PRO A 395 29.41 20.88 -7.85
CA PRO A 395 30.36 20.70 -8.96
C PRO A 395 31.66 20.01 -8.56
N GLU A 396 31.99 19.99 -7.26
CA GLU A 396 33.16 19.28 -6.73
C GLU A 396 32.97 17.76 -6.66
N LEU A 397 31.73 17.26 -6.73
CA LEU A 397 31.44 15.83 -6.84
C LEU A 397 31.48 15.39 -8.30
N GLN A 398 32.39 14.47 -8.63
CA GLN A 398 32.52 13.95 -9.98
C GLN A 398 31.52 12.80 -10.19
N VAL A 399 30.30 13.13 -10.64
CA VAL A 399 29.28 12.13 -10.98
C VAL A 399 29.71 11.35 -12.23
N LEU A 400 30.09 10.09 -12.04
CA LEU A 400 30.58 9.20 -13.11
C LEU A 400 29.45 8.49 -13.85
N GLY A 401 28.30 8.30 -13.22
CA GLY A 401 27.17 7.58 -13.81
C GLY A 401 25.99 7.40 -12.86
N ILE A 402 24.89 6.90 -13.42
CA ILE A 402 23.63 6.69 -12.71
C ILE A 402 23.15 5.25 -12.95
N ALA A 403 22.88 4.51 -11.88
CA ALA A 403 22.15 3.24 -11.93
C ALA A 403 20.75 3.45 -11.33
N ALA A 404 19.75 3.60 -12.19
CA ALA A 404 18.35 3.85 -11.81
C ALA A 404 17.52 2.59 -12.03
N MET A 405 16.91 2.05 -10.97
CA MET A 405 16.10 0.84 -11.01
C MET A 405 14.63 1.20 -10.82
N ALA A 406 13.80 0.93 -11.81
CA ALA A 406 12.39 1.32 -11.85
C ALA A 406 12.13 2.77 -11.33
N PRO A 407 12.84 3.80 -11.85
CA PRO A 407 12.71 5.16 -11.34
C PRO A 407 11.29 5.70 -11.56
N ALA A 408 10.76 6.48 -10.60
CA ALA A 408 9.46 7.14 -10.74
C ALA A 408 9.54 8.32 -11.73
N THR A 409 9.49 8.04 -13.03
CA THR A 409 9.80 9.01 -14.10
C THR A 409 8.64 9.89 -14.55
N ASP A 410 7.40 9.49 -14.29
CA ASP A 410 6.19 10.24 -14.64
C ASP A 410 5.16 10.07 -13.51
N LEU A 411 5.10 11.05 -12.61
CA LEU A 411 4.27 10.95 -11.40
C LEU A 411 2.78 11.05 -11.70
N LYS A 412 2.40 11.79 -12.75
CA LYS A 412 1.00 11.90 -13.15
C LYS A 412 0.52 10.60 -13.78
N GLN A 413 1.30 10.02 -14.69
CA GLN A 413 0.99 8.73 -15.28
C GLN A 413 1.00 7.63 -14.21
N LEU A 414 1.94 7.64 -13.26
CA LEU A 414 1.97 6.75 -12.10
C LEU A 414 0.65 6.87 -11.31
N ALA A 415 0.31 8.07 -10.83
CA ALA A 415 -0.89 8.32 -10.04
C ALA A 415 -2.18 7.88 -10.76
N ALA A 416 -2.26 8.08 -12.08
CA ALA A 416 -3.40 7.68 -12.89
C ALA A 416 -3.47 6.17 -13.13
N SER A 417 -2.35 5.55 -13.51
CA SER A 417 -2.33 4.17 -14.03
C SER A 417 -2.47 3.13 -12.93
N VAL A 418 -1.99 3.44 -11.71
CA VAL A 418 -2.10 2.56 -10.54
C VAL A 418 -3.10 3.06 -9.49
N ALA A 419 -3.96 4.02 -9.84
CA ALA A 419 -4.90 4.70 -8.93
C ALA A 419 -5.77 3.73 -8.09
N ASN A 420 -6.08 2.56 -8.64
CA ASN A 420 -6.94 1.56 -8.01
C ASN A 420 -6.17 0.46 -7.24
N SER A 421 -4.86 0.32 -7.44
CA SER A 421 -4.06 -0.66 -6.73
C SER A 421 -3.78 -0.20 -5.29
N SER A 422 -3.58 -1.14 -4.36
CA SER A 422 -3.22 -0.80 -2.98
C SER A 422 -1.90 -0.04 -2.93
N ALA A 423 -0.90 -0.47 -3.69
CA ALA A 423 0.40 0.20 -3.75
C ALA A 423 0.27 1.63 -4.30
N GLY A 424 -0.47 1.82 -5.40
CA GLY A 424 -0.69 3.16 -5.96
C GLY A 424 -1.42 4.11 -5.02
N LYS A 425 -2.36 3.59 -4.22
CA LYS A 425 -3.02 4.35 -3.15
C LYS A 425 -2.06 4.71 -2.01
N VAL A 426 -1.18 3.80 -1.59
CA VAL A 426 -0.15 4.11 -0.58
C VAL A 426 0.75 5.25 -1.05
N ILE A 427 1.31 5.14 -2.26
CA ILE A 427 2.17 6.17 -2.85
C ILE A 427 1.41 7.49 -3.00
N SER A 428 0.17 7.47 -3.50
CA SER A 428 -0.64 8.68 -3.65
C SER A 428 -1.00 9.31 -2.31
N SER A 429 -1.20 8.53 -1.25
CA SER A 429 -1.41 9.02 0.12
C SER A 429 -0.16 9.70 0.66
N TYR A 430 1.03 9.15 0.42
CA TYR A 430 2.30 9.81 0.78
C TYR A 430 2.48 11.14 0.05
N ILE A 431 2.23 11.18 -1.26
CA ILE A 431 2.22 12.43 -2.03
C ILE A 431 1.21 13.40 -1.43
N ALA A 432 -0.04 12.97 -1.22
CA ALA A 432 -1.09 13.85 -0.72
C ALA A 432 -0.75 14.48 0.63
N THR A 433 -0.27 13.68 1.60
CA THR A 433 0.09 14.19 2.94
C THR A 433 1.32 15.09 2.92
N SER A 434 2.36 14.72 2.16
CA SER A 434 3.58 15.53 2.01
C SER A 434 3.25 16.87 1.34
N TRP A 435 2.56 16.82 0.20
CA TRP A 435 2.32 17.98 -0.65
C TRP A 435 1.23 18.90 -0.11
N ASN A 436 0.32 18.42 0.75
CA ASN A 436 -0.61 19.30 1.46
C ASN A 436 0.12 20.33 2.33
N GLN A 437 1.32 19.99 2.82
CA GLN A 437 2.16 20.90 3.62
C GLN A 437 3.10 21.73 2.75
N LEU A 438 3.65 21.13 1.69
CA LEU A 438 4.65 21.78 0.82
C LEU A 438 4.05 22.71 -0.24
N TYR A 439 2.82 22.42 -0.67
CA TYR A 439 2.09 23.14 -1.71
C TYR A 439 0.69 23.52 -1.21
N PRO A 440 0.57 24.36 -0.18
CA PRO A 440 -0.72 24.73 0.43
C PRO A 440 -1.69 25.37 -0.58
N GLU A 441 -1.18 25.98 -1.65
CA GLU A 441 -1.96 26.54 -2.75
C GLU A 441 -2.81 25.48 -3.49
N LEU A 442 -2.39 24.21 -3.47
CA LEU A 442 -3.12 23.12 -4.11
C LEU A 442 -4.34 22.66 -3.32
N GLN A 443 -4.44 22.99 -2.03
CA GLN A 443 -5.56 22.63 -1.14
C GLN A 443 -5.93 21.12 -1.26
N ILE A 444 -4.91 20.25 -1.23
CA ILE A 444 -5.05 18.82 -1.53
C ILE A 444 -6.07 18.18 -0.59
N GLU A 445 -5.92 18.36 0.73
CA GLU A 445 -6.81 17.76 1.72
C GLU A 445 -8.29 18.12 1.52
N GLN A 446 -8.57 19.36 1.13
CA GLN A 446 -9.93 19.84 0.87
C GLN A 446 -10.53 19.28 -0.43
N SER A 447 -9.66 18.87 -1.37
CA SER A 447 -10.04 18.28 -2.65
C SER A 447 -10.23 16.76 -2.60
N LEU A 448 -9.71 16.11 -1.55
CA LEU A 448 -9.93 14.69 -1.29
C LEU A 448 -11.37 14.44 -0.83
N SER A 449 -11.87 13.24 -1.11
CA SER A 449 -13.05 12.74 -0.40
C SER A 449 -12.71 12.54 1.09
N GLY A 450 -13.71 12.57 1.97
CA GLY A 450 -13.48 12.32 3.40
C GLY A 450 -12.84 10.96 3.69
N ALA A 451 -13.15 9.93 2.90
CA ALA A 451 -12.54 8.60 3.04
C ALA A 451 -11.09 8.57 2.56
N SER A 452 -10.76 9.20 1.41
CA SER A 452 -9.38 9.32 0.93
C SER A 452 -8.51 10.19 1.84
N ALA A 453 -9.06 11.26 2.42
CA ALA A 453 -8.37 12.08 3.41
C ALA A 453 -8.03 11.26 4.67
N SER A 454 -9.02 10.58 5.26
CA SER A 454 -8.82 9.73 6.44
C SER A 454 -7.84 8.59 6.18
N ALA A 455 -7.94 7.93 5.01
CA ALA A 455 -7.02 6.88 4.61
C ALA A 455 -5.59 7.42 4.45
N SER A 456 -5.41 8.60 3.85
CA SER A 456 -4.09 9.21 3.69
C SER A 456 -3.46 9.59 5.01
N GLU A 457 -4.25 10.10 5.96
CA GLU A 457 -3.76 10.38 7.32
C GLU A 457 -3.29 9.10 8.05
N LEU A 458 -4.01 7.99 7.90
CA LEU A 458 -3.60 6.71 8.52
C LEU A 458 -2.40 6.08 7.83
N ILE A 459 -2.38 6.08 6.50
CA ILE A 459 -1.29 5.50 5.70
C ILE A 459 0.00 6.29 5.91
N SER A 460 -0.06 7.63 5.93
CA SER A 460 1.12 8.49 6.10
C SER A 460 1.85 8.29 7.43
N LYS A 461 1.15 7.80 8.46
CA LYS A 461 1.75 7.41 9.74
C LYS A 461 2.50 6.08 9.69
N SER A 462 2.35 5.29 8.62
CA SER A 462 2.97 3.97 8.44
C SER A 462 4.21 4.08 7.55
N CYS A 463 5.29 3.38 7.91
CA CYS A 463 6.46 3.26 7.05
C CYS A 463 6.29 2.19 5.97
N PHE A 464 7.08 2.29 4.91
CA PHE A 464 7.09 1.37 3.77
C PHE A 464 8.18 0.29 3.94
N PHE A 465 8.34 -0.23 5.16
CA PHE A 465 9.15 -1.40 5.47
C PHE A 465 8.56 -2.15 6.67
N GLY A 466 9.02 -3.39 6.89
CA GLY A 466 8.57 -4.21 8.01
C GLY A 466 7.06 -4.48 8.03
N THR A 467 6.48 -4.55 9.22
CA THR A 467 5.04 -4.79 9.43
C THR A 467 4.17 -3.60 9.02
N ASP A 468 4.73 -2.39 8.97
CA ASP A 468 4.00 -1.19 8.57
C ASP A 468 3.58 -1.23 7.11
N THR A 469 4.39 -1.81 6.21
CA THR A 469 3.99 -2.00 4.80
C THR A 469 2.71 -2.81 4.70
N LEU A 470 2.58 -3.88 5.49
CA LEU A 470 1.37 -4.71 5.53
C LEU A 470 0.18 -3.89 6.02
N THR A 471 0.37 -3.07 7.05
CA THR A 471 -0.67 -2.17 7.59
C THR A 471 -1.12 -1.14 6.57
N ALA A 472 -0.19 -0.44 5.92
CA ALA A 472 -0.48 0.55 4.87
C ALA A 472 -1.21 -0.08 3.68
N MET A 473 -0.72 -1.24 3.19
CA MET A 473 -1.36 -1.97 2.09
C MET A 473 -2.76 -2.46 2.47
N ALA A 474 -2.93 -2.93 3.69
CA ALA A 474 -4.22 -3.38 4.18
C ALA A 474 -5.21 -2.21 4.26
N GLN A 475 -4.82 -1.06 4.81
CA GLN A 475 -5.63 0.17 4.82
C GLN A 475 -6.00 0.63 3.40
N ALA A 476 -5.01 0.73 2.51
CA ALA A 476 -5.21 1.10 1.12
C ALA A 476 -6.15 0.14 0.38
N SER A 477 -6.06 -1.16 0.67
CA SER A 477 -6.92 -2.17 0.06
C SER A 477 -8.39 -1.95 0.41
N GLN A 478 -8.70 -1.39 1.59
CA GLN A 478 -10.07 -1.13 2.02
C GLN A 478 -10.70 0.09 1.35
N LEU A 479 -9.91 1.00 0.79
CA LEU A 479 -10.42 2.19 0.12
C LEU A 479 -11.01 1.84 -1.25
N PHE A 480 -12.28 2.16 -1.49
CA PHE A 480 -12.97 1.86 -2.74
C PHE A 480 -12.57 2.77 -3.90
N GLU A 481 -12.29 4.02 -3.59
CA GLU A 481 -11.93 5.07 -4.54
C GLU A 481 -10.41 5.29 -4.59
N PRO A 482 -9.88 5.94 -5.64
CA PRO A 482 -8.49 6.39 -5.65
C PRO A 482 -8.28 7.57 -4.68
N ILE A 483 -7.03 7.83 -4.31
CA ILE A 483 -6.68 9.02 -3.53
C ILE A 483 -6.91 10.27 -4.39
N PHE A 484 -6.25 10.35 -5.54
CA PHE A 484 -6.49 11.40 -6.52
C PHE A 484 -7.58 10.98 -7.50
N ASN A 485 -8.70 11.71 -7.50
CA ASN A 485 -9.73 11.52 -8.50
C ASN A 485 -9.31 12.11 -9.87
N PRO A 486 -9.99 11.74 -10.98
CA PRO A 486 -9.64 12.26 -12.30
C PRO A 486 -9.67 13.79 -12.41
N GLN A 487 -10.52 14.48 -11.65
CA GLN A 487 -10.60 15.94 -11.65
C GLN A 487 -9.33 16.56 -11.07
N MET A 488 -8.80 16.02 -9.97
CA MET A 488 -7.53 16.44 -9.39
C MET A 488 -6.36 16.20 -10.34
N LEU A 489 -6.31 15.02 -10.98
CA LEU A 489 -5.25 14.67 -11.94
C LEU A 489 -5.29 15.51 -13.23
N ASN A 490 -6.45 16.07 -13.58
CA ASN A 490 -6.58 17.00 -14.72
C ASN A 490 -6.46 18.47 -14.30
N GLY A 491 -6.30 18.76 -13.00
CA GLY A 491 -6.18 20.10 -12.44
C GLY A 491 -4.76 20.43 -11.95
N PRO A 492 -4.63 21.41 -11.04
CA PRO A 492 -3.34 21.88 -10.52
C PRO A 492 -2.47 20.78 -9.88
N VAL A 493 -3.09 19.80 -9.20
CA VAL A 493 -2.36 18.65 -8.63
C VAL A 493 -1.70 17.82 -9.73
N GLY A 494 -2.43 17.56 -10.83
CA GLY A 494 -1.89 16.89 -12.01
C GLY A 494 -0.72 17.62 -12.65
N THR A 495 -0.83 18.95 -12.79
CA THR A 495 0.26 19.79 -13.27
C THR A 495 1.46 19.71 -12.34
N LYS A 496 1.25 19.75 -11.02
CA LYS A 496 2.36 19.65 -10.07
C LYS A 496 3.06 18.29 -10.11
N LEU A 497 2.31 17.21 -10.33
CA LEU A 497 2.86 15.88 -10.57
C LEU A 497 3.73 15.82 -11.82
N GLU A 498 3.34 16.47 -12.90
CA GLU A 498 4.17 16.58 -14.12
C GLU A 498 5.44 17.40 -13.85
N GLU A 499 5.34 18.54 -13.17
CA GLU A 499 6.47 19.40 -12.81
C GLU A 499 7.50 18.67 -11.94
N ASN A 500 7.03 17.86 -10.99
CA ASN A 500 7.87 17.09 -10.08
C ASN A 500 8.23 15.70 -10.62
N SER A 501 7.95 15.38 -11.90
CA SER A 501 8.42 14.13 -12.51
C SER A 501 9.94 14.13 -12.74
N ALA A 502 10.54 12.94 -12.84
CA ALA A 502 12.00 12.82 -12.89
C ALA A 502 12.60 13.67 -14.01
N PRO A 503 13.61 14.51 -13.71
CA PRO A 503 14.27 15.29 -14.74
C PRO A 503 15.11 14.38 -15.64
N VAL A 504 15.47 14.93 -16.80
CA VAL A 504 16.32 14.25 -17.79
C VAL A 504 17.76 14.76 -17.60
N PRO A 505 18.68 13.97 -17.00
CA PRO A 505 20.09 14.34 -16.95
C PRO A 505 20.74 14.18 -18.33
N SER A 506 21.69 15.07 -18.64
CA SER A 506 22.40 15.11 -19.92
C SER A 506 23.86 14.74 -19.73
N ASN A 507 24.47 14.10 -20.74
CA ASN A 507 25.92 13.86 -20.84
C ASN A 507 26.56 13.04 -19.70
N VAL A 508 25.80 12.13 -19.08
CA VAL A 508 26.30 11.22 -18.03
C VAL A 508 25.86 9.79 -18.35
N PRO A 509 26.73 8.78 -18.21
CA PRO A 509 26.35 7.37 -18.32
C PRO A 509 25.13 7.06 -17.45
N LEU A 510 24.09 6.50 -18.05
CA LEU A 510 22.83 6.19 -17.38
C LEU A 510 22.42 4.76 -17.71
N PHE A 511 22.28 3.94 -16.69
CA PHE A 511 21.69 2.62 -16.79
C PHE A 511 20.31 2.61 -16.12
N ILE A 512 19.26 2.37 -16.91
CA ILE A 512 17.90 2.17 -16.42
C ILE A 512 17.58 0.66 -16.43
N ALA A 513 17.35 0.09 -15.25
CA ALA A 513 16.88 -1.28 -15.10
C ALA A 513 15.39 -1.29 -14.75
N GLN A 514 14.58 -2.10 -15.41
CA GLN A 514 13.13 -2.17 -15.20
C GLN A 514 12.65 -3.61 -15.12
N GLY A 515 11.78 -3.91 -14.14
CA GLY A 515 11.11 -5.21 -14.07
C GLY A 515 10.01 -5.27 -15.13
N ALA A 516 10.01 -6.27 -16.00
CA ALA A 516 9.04 -6.37 -17.09
C ALA A 516 7.61 -6.67 -16.60
N ALA A 517 7.47 -7.15 -15.35
CA ALA A 517 6.20 -7.42 -14.70
C ALA A 517 5.86 -6.37 -13.61
N ASP A 518 6.56 -5.23 -13.59
CA ASP A 518 6.36 -4.19 -12.57
C ASP A 518 4.93 -3.64 -12.60
N SER A 519 4.25 -3.83 -11.46
CA SER A 519 2.85 -3.49 -11.23
C SER A 519 2.65 -2.11 -10.60
N LEU A 520 3.74 -1.42 -10.23
CA LEU A 520 3.72 -0.09 -9.63
C LEU A 520 4.29 0.96 -10.59
N VAL A 521 5.58 0.84 -10.92
CA VAL A 521 6.24 1.69 -11.91
C VAL A 521 6.23 0.95 -13.25
N LEU A 522 5.14 1.13 -13.99
CA LEU A 522 4.87 0.37 -15.20
C LEU A 522 6.02 0.48 -16.24
N PRO A 523 6.42 -0.62 -16.90
CA PRO A 523 7.48 -0.60 -17.92
C PRO A 523 7.22 0.36 -19.07
N SER A 524 5.95 0.59 -19.41
CA SER A 524 5.56 1.56 -20.43
C SER A 524 6.03 2.98 -20.10
N MET A 525 6.10 3.35 -18.81
CA MET A 525 6.60 4.66 -18.39
C MET A 525 8.10 4.76 -18.67
N GLN A 526 8.86 3.71 -18.37
CA GLN A 526 10.30 3.69 -18.63
C GLN A 526 10.64 3.68 -20.12
N ARG A 527 9.90 2.94 -20.95
CA ARG A 527 10.09 2.98 -22.41
C ARG A 527 9.87 4.40 -22.96
N GLN A 528 8.85 5.10 -22.47
CA GLN A 528 8.57 6.48 -22.87
C GLN A 528 9.66 7.45 -22.40
N PHE A 529 10.09 7.31 -21.14
CA PHE A 529 11.19 8.10 -20.58
C PHE A 529 12.51 7.84 -21.33
N PHE A 530 12.82 6.57 -21.62
CA PHE A 530 14.01 6.16 -22.36
C PHE A 530 14.03 6.79 -23.77
N LYS A 531 12.90 6.74 -24.48
CA LYS A 531 12.76 7.40 -25.78
C LYS A 531 12.99 8.92 -25.68
N LYS A 532 12.52 9.57 -24.61
CA LYS A 532 12.71 11.01 -24.39
C LYS A 532 14.19 11.34 -24.13
N ILE A 533 14.84 10.60 -23.24
CA ILE A 533 16.24 10.86 -22.85
C ILE A 533 17.22 10.60 -23.99
N CYS A 534 16.95 9.64 -24.89
CA CYS A 534 17.83 9.36 -26.04
C CYS A 534 18.06 10.56 -26.97
N SER A 535 17.17 11.55 -26.98
CA SER A 535 17.38 12.79 -27.75
C SER A 535 18.39 13.76 -27.12
N THR A 536 18.78 13.53 -25.85
CA THR A 536 19.63 14.45 -25.06
C THR A 536 20.76 13.76 -24.30
N ASN A 537 20.81 12.43 -24.30
CA ASN A 537 21.84 11.64 -23.65
C ASN A 537 22.08 10.33 -24.42
N GLU A 538 23.03 10.36 -25.36
CA GLU A 538 23.41 9.20 -26.17
C GLU A 538 24.05 8.08 -25.34
N GLN A 539 24.53 8.40 -24.13
CA GLN A 539 25.17 7.45 -23.24
C GLN A 539 24.17 6.64 -22.43
N ALA A 540 22.86 6.86 -22.52
CA ALA A 540 21.88 6.09 -21.76
C ALA A 540 21.64 4.69 -22.34
N ALA A 541 21.40 3.72 -21.45
CA ALA A 541 21.00 2.36 -21.78
C ALA A 541 19.84 1.87 -20.89
N TYR A 542 19.01 1.01 -21.45
CA TYR A 542 17.78 0.50 -20.82
C TYR A 542 17.67 -1.01 -20.93
N ALA A 543 17.41 -1.69 -19.82
CA ALA A 543 17.18 -3.15 -19.79
C ALA A 543 15.88 -3.50 -19.05
N GLU A 544 15.08 -4.38 -19.66
CA GLU A 544 13.91 -5.01 -19.05
C GLU A 544 14.22 -6.43 -18.56
N TYR A 545 13.86 -6.72 -17.32
CA TYR A 545 14.12 -8.01 -16.67
C TYR A 545 12.82 -8.82 -16.59
N ALA A 546 12.77 -9.92 -17.34
CA ALA A 546 11.59 -10.76 -17.46
C ALA A 546 11.16 -11.36 -16.11
N GLY A 547 9.85 -11.33 -15.82
CA GLY A 547 9.27 -11.95 -14.62
C GLY A 547 9.51 -11.21 -13.30
N LEU A 548 10.35 -10.16 -13.30
CA LEU A 548 10.57 -9.33 -12.11
C LEU A 548 9.50 -8.24 -12.01
N ASP A 549 8.83 -8.17 -10.87
CA ASP A 549 7.95 -7.08 -10.44
C ASP A 549 8.78 -6.00 -9.70
N HIS A 550 8.13 -4.97 -9.15
CA HIS A 550 8.76 -3.77 -8.60
C HIS A 550 9.82 -4.04 -7.52
N MET A 551 9.48 -4.80 -6.47
CA MET A 551 10.41 -5.14 -5.39
C MET A 551 11.35 -6.30 -5.76
N PRO A 552 10.90 -7.40 -6.40
CA PRO A 552 11.79 -8.45 -6.87
C PRO A 552 12.91 -7.96 -7.80
N LEU A 553 12.72 -6.84 -8.51
CA LEU A 553 13.76 -6.23 -9.36
C LEU A 553 15.07 -5.97 -8.62
N VAL A 554 15.01 -5.54 -7.37
CA VAL A 554 16.17 -5.25 -6.52
C VAL A 554 16.38 -6.30 -5.42
N GLY A 555 15.62 -7.39 -5.48
CA GLY A 555 15.75 -8.51 -4.54
C GLY A 555 17.11 -9.22 -4.64
N PRO A 556 17.48 -10.02 -3.63
CA PRO A 556 18.80 -10.64 -3.53
C PRO A 556 19.15 -11.55 -4.73
N ASP A 557 18.15 -12.25 -5.28
CA ASP A 557 18.30 -13.19 -6.40
C ASP A 557 18.17 -12.53 -7.77
N SER A 558 17.96 -11.21 -7.82
CA SER A 558 17.80 -10.50 -9.09
C SER A 558 19.12 -10.38 -9.84
N THR A 559 19.10 -10.71 -11.14
CA THR A 559 20.25 -10.55 -12.03
C THR A 559 20.64 -9.07 -12.21
N VAL A 560 19.74 -8.13 -11.92
CA VAL A 560 20.04 -6.69 -11.87
C VAL A 560 21.22 -6.40 -10.95
N ASN A 561 21.39 -7.14 -9.85
CA ASN A 561 22.48 -6.88 -8.92
C ASN A 561 23.86 -7.00 -9.60
N GLN A 562 24.04 -8.05 -10.40
CA GLN A 562 25.29 -8.26 -11.12
C GLN A 562 25.52 -7.17 -12.17
N ASP A 563 24.46 -6.75 -12.84
CA ASP A 563 24.46 -5.74 -13.89
C ASP A 563 24.78 -4.34 -13.34
N VAL A 564 24.13 -3.94 -12.24
CA VAL A 564 24.38 -2.67 -11.54
C VAL A 564 25.81 -2.63 -11.00
N ALA A 565 26.30 -3.71 -10.40
CA ALA A 565 27.68 -3.78 -9.91
C ALA A 565 28.69 -3.72 -11.06
N THR A 566 28.42 -4.40 -12.18
CA THR A 566 29.32 -4.40 -13.36
C THR A 566 29.37 -3.03 -14.01
N PHE A 567 28.22 -2.38 -14.18
CA PHE A 567 28.13 -1.02 -14.68
C PHE A 567 28.94 -0.07 -13.79
N THR A 568 28.65 -0.07 -12.49
CA THR A 568 29.30 0.80 -11.49
C THR A 568 30.81 0.62 -11.46
N ALA A 569 31.29 -0.62 -11.38
CA ALA A 569 32.72 -0.91 -11.36
C ALA A 569 33.43 -0.45 -12.65
N SER A 570 32.75 -0.52 -13.81
CA SER A 570 33.36 -0.10 -15.08
C SER A 570 33.65 1.41 -15.15
N LEU A 571 32.82 2.22 -14.48
CA LEU A 571 32.91 3.69 -14.54
C LEU A 571 34.20 4.24 -13.94
N LEU A 572 34.78 3.58 -12.93
CA LEU A 572 36.05 4.00 -12.33
C LEU A 572 37.23 3.88 -13.29
N ASP A 573 37.18 2.90 -14.18
CA ASP A 573 38.21 2.65 -15.19
C ASP A 573 38.02 3.54 -16.43
N SER A 574 37.15 4.56 -16.36
CA SER A 574 36.70 5.36 -17.50
C SER A 574 36.15 4.49 -18.64
N LYS A 575 35.63 3.31 -18.30
CA LYS A 575 34.91 2.41 -19.22
C LYS A 575 33.42 2.53 -18.92
N VAL A 576 32.59 2.38 -19.95
CA VAL A 576 31.14 2.30 -19.75
C VAL A 576 30.70 0.94 -20.25
N LYS A 577 30.44 0.01 -19.32
CA LYS A 577 29.95 -1.34 -19.62
C LYS A 577 28.51 -1.48 -19.18
N TYR A 578 27.61 -1.56 -20.15
CA TYR A 578 26.22 -1.90 -19.91
C TYR A 578 26.00 -3.41 -19.98
N PRO A 579 24.91 -3.93 -19.39
CA PRO A 579 24.50 -5.32 -19.59
C PRO A 579 24.31 -5.61 -21.08
N SER A 580 24.63 -6.84 -21.51
CA SER A 580 24.49 -7.24 -22.92
C SER A 580 23.03 -7.24 -23.42
N THR A 581 22.07 -7.25 -22.49
CA THR A 581 20.64 -7.17 -22.76
C THR A 581 20.12 -5.74 -22.89
N ALA A 582 20.95 -4.73 -22.59
CA ALA A 582 20.53 -3.34 -22.60
C ALA A 582 20.43 -2.78 -24.03
N VAL A 583 19.38 -2.00 -24.27
CA VAL A 583 19.19 -1.19 -25.47
C VAL A 583 19.87 0.16 -25.25
N HIS A 584 20.68 0.61 -26.20
CA HIS A 584 21.42 1.87 -26.10
C HIS A 584 20.77 2.98 -26.91
N CYS A 585 20.87 4.22 -26.45
CA CYS A 585 20.42 5.38 -27.22
C CYS A 585 21.24 5.58 -28.51
N ALA A 586 22.55 5.36 -28.48
CA ALA A 586 23.43 5.49 -29.65
C ALA A 586 23.12 4.51 -30.82
N GLY A 587 22.17 3.60 -30.65
CA GLY A 587 21.75 2.63 -31.68
C GLY A 587 20.28 2.77 -32.14
N GLN A 588 19.57 3.80 -31.70
CA GLN A 588 18.22 4.17 -32.15
C GLN A 588 18.26 5.44 -32.98
#